data_AF-A0A353LU63-F1
#
_entry.id   AF-A0A353LU63-F1
#
_cell.length_a   1.000
_cell.length_b   1.000
_cell.length_c   1.000
_cell.angle_alpha   90.00
_cell.angle_beta   90.00
_cell.angle_gamma   90.00
#
_symmetry.space_group_name_H-M   'P 1'
#
loop_
_entity.id
_entity.type
_entity.pdbx_description
1 polymer ?
#
loop_
_entity_poly.entity_id
_entity_poly.type
_entity_poly.pdbx_seq_one_letter_code
_entity_poly.pdbx_strand_id
1 'polypeptide(L)'
;YQGIRPAPGYPACPDHTEKRLLFGLLDAEQNAGIRLSENFAMLPASSVSGFYFSHPESCYFGVGRIDKDQVADYAARKGETI
;
A
#
# COMPACT_ATOMS: atom_id res chain seq x y z
N TYR A 1 -3.98 12.31 17.38
CA TYR A 1 -4.02 13.38 16.36
C TYR A 1 -5.14 13.06 15.38
N GLN A 2 -5.59 14.04 14.60
CA GLN A 2 -6.59 13.82 13.54
C GLN A 2 -5.93 13.13 12.34
N GLY A 3 -6.60 12.13 11.77
CA GLY A 3 -6.13 11.41 10.58
C GLY A 3 -5.44 10.07 10.89
N ILE A 4 -5.12 9.33 9.82
CA ILE A 4 -4.44 8.03 9.89
C ILE A 4 -3.27 7.94 8.92
N ARG A 5 -2.38 6.99 9.16
CA ARG A 5 -1.23 6.67 8.30
C ARG A 5 -1.16 5.18 7.94
N PRO A 6 -2.05 4.68 7.07
CA PRO A 6 -2.09 3.27 6.72
C PRO A 6 -0.92 2.90 5.80
N ALA A 7 -0.40 1.69 5.96
CA ALA A 7 0.76 1.18 5.24
C ALA A 7 0.35 -0.05 4.41
N PRO A 8 0.69 -0.12 3.11
CA PRO A 8 0.40 -1.28 2.29
C PRO A 8 0.91 -2.59 2.90
N GLY A 9 0.04 -3.60 2.97
CA GLY A 9 0.24 -4.88 3.65
C GLY A 9 -0.46 -5.01 5.00
N TYR A 10 -0.95 -3.91 5.58
CA TYR A 10 -1.79 -3.96 6.78
C TYR A 10 -3.26 -4.25 6.42
N PRO A 11 -4.10 -4.70 7.38
CA PRO A 11 -5.49 -5.08 7.09
C PRO A 11 -6.35 -4.03 6.38
N ALA A 12 -6.05 -2.74 6.57
CA ALA A 12 -6.76 -1.63 5.91
C ALA A 12 -6.40 -1.44 4.43
N CYS A 13 -5.25 -1.96 4.00
CA CYS A 13 -4.75 -1.89 2.63
C CYS A 13 -3.82 -3.09 2.40
N PRO A 14 -4.38 -4.31 2.27
CA PRO A 14 -3.60 -5.56 2.35
C PRO A 14 -2.71 -5.81 1.13
N ASP A 15 -2.96 -5.15 -0.01
CA ASP A 15 -2.15 -5.32 -1.21
C ASP A 15 -0.76 -4.69 -1.03
N HIS A 16 0.28 -5.53 -1.05
CA HIS A 16 1.67 -5.10 -0.93
C HIS A 16 2.20 -4.38 -2.18
N THR A 17 1.64 -4.65 -3.35
CA THR A 17 2.12 -4.13 -4.64
C THR A 17 1.91 -2.61 -4.76
N GLU A 18 0.97 -2.04 -4.01
CA GLU A 18 0.73 -0.60 -3.90
C GLU A 18 1.96 0.21 -3.42
N LYS A 19 2.94 -0.45 -2.77
CA LYS A 19 4.22 0.19 -2.46
C LYS A 19 4.95 0.67 -3.72
N ARG A 20 4.77 0.03 -4.88
CA ARG A 20 5.39 0.46 -6.13
C ARG A 20 4.94 1.86 -6.52
N LEU A 21 3.64 2.13 -6.42
CA LEU A 21 3.08 3.46 -6.70
C LEU A 21 3.60 4.50 -5.70
N LEU A 22 3.60 4.16 -4.41
CA LEU A 22 4.12 5.05 -3.38
C LEU A 22 5.62 5.39 -3.57
N PHE A 23 6.43 4.38 -3.88
CA PHE A 23 7.87 4.56 -4.12
C PHE A 23 8.14 5.37 -5.38
N GLY A 24 7.36 5.15 -6.45
CA GLY A 24 7.44 5.95 -7.68
C GLY A 24 7.03 7.40 -7.46
N LEU A 25 5.98 7.65 -6.68
CA LEU A 25 5.53 9.01 -6.36
C LEU A 25 6.56 9.80 -5.54
N LEU A 26 7.25 9.12 -4.62
CA LEU A 26 8.21 9.75 -3.72
C LEU A 26 9.65 9.75 -4.24
N ASP A 27 9.91 9.06 -5.36
CA ASP A 27 11.26 8.72 -5.81
C ASP A 27 12.13 8.18 -4.64
N ALA A 28 11.56 7.22 -3.91
CA ALA A 28 12.02 6.85 -2.57
C ALA A 28 13.42 6.23 -2.54
N GLU A 29 13.81 5.54 -3.61
CA GLU A 29 15.17 4.98 -3.71
C GLU A 29 16.21 6.09 -3.78
N GLN A 30 15.97 7.11 -4.60
CA GLN A 30 16.88 8.24 -4.75
C GLN A 30 16.88 9.17 -3.53
N ASN A 31 15.70 9.41 -2.95
CA ASN A 31 15.53 10.40 -1.88
C ASN A 31 15.79 9.85 -0.48
N ALA A 32 15.58 8.54 -0.26
CA ALA A 32 15.71 7.92 1.05
C ALA A 32 16.64 6.69 1.07
N GLY A 33 17.13 6.22 -0.08
CA GLY A 33 17.99 5.03 -0.15
C GLY A 33 17.28 3.72 0.16
N ILE A 34 15.95 3.71 0.20
CA ILE A 34 15.13 2.53 0.51
C ILE A 34 14.70 1.88 -0.79
N ARG A 35 14.87 0.56 -0.89
CA ARG A 35 14.51 -0.24 -2.08
C ARG A 35 13.36 -1.20 -1.78
N LEU A 36 12.65 -1.59 -2.84
CA LEU A 36 11.70 -2.70 -2.79
C LEU A 36 12.35 -3.97 -3.36
N SER A 37 12.17 -5.10 -2.67
CA SER A 37 12.46 -6.41 -3.24
C SER A 37 11.40 -6.81 -4.28
N GLU A 38 11.64 -7.92 -4.98
CA GLU A 38 10.69 -8.50 -5.94
C GLU A 38 9.31 -8.79 -5.30
N ASN A 39 9.28 -9.11 -4.01
CA ASN A 39 8.07 -9.35 -3.22
C ASN A 39 7.60 -8.11 -2.43
N PHE A 40 8.07 -6.92 -2.78
CA PHE A 40 7.69 -5.64 -2.15
C PHE A 40 8.01 -5.53 -0.65
N ALA A 41 9.01 -6.27 -0.18
CA ALA A 41 9.62 -5.99 1.12
C ALA A 41 10.55 -4.78 1.01
N MET A 42 10.63 -3.95 2.05
CA MET A 42 11.50 -2.77 2.05
C MET A 42 12.89 -3.13 2.57
N LEU A 43 13.93 -2.58 1.92
CA LEU A 43 15.33 -2.74 2.28
C LEU A 43 15.95 -1.35 2.52
N PRO A 44 16.54 -1.08 3.70
CA PRO A 44 16.76 -2.00 4.82
C PRO A 44 15.47 -2.44 5.52
N ALA A 45 15.50 -3.59 6.20
CA ALA A 45 14.31 -4.17 6.85
C ALA A 45 13.69 -3.23 7.90
N SER A 46 14.51 -2.38 8.53
CA SER A 46 14.09 -1.33 9.45
C SER A 46 13.53 -0.11 8.71
N SER A 47 12.55 -0.31 7.85
CA SER A 47 11.90 0.73 7.04
C SER A 47 10.38 0.72 7.23
N VAL A 48 9.77 1.90 7.09
CA VAL A 48 8.31 2.08 7.11
C VAL A 48 7.92 3.03 5.98
N SER A 49 6.83 2.72 5.28
CA SER A 49 6.19 3.59 4.29
C SER A 49 4.68 3.48 4.43
N GLY A 50 3.96 4.51 4.00
CA GLY A 50 2.51 4.52 4.06
C GLY A 50 1.94 5.82 3.51
N PHE A 51 0.62 5.93 3.60
CA PHE A 51 -0.15 7.08 3.19
C PHE A 51 -0.42 8.01 4.37
N TYR A 52 -0.96 9.19 4.09
CA TYR A 52 -1.55 10.07 5.09
C TYR A 52 -2.97 10.44 4.69
N PHE A 53 -3.93 10.24 5.59
CA PHE A 53 -5.31 10.66 5.44
C PHE A 53 -5.64 11.66 6.55
N SER A 54 -6.22 12.81 6.19
CA SER A 54 -6.52 13.90 7.13
C SER A 54 -7.98 13.95 7.59
N HIS A 55 -8.87 13.16 6.98
CA HIS A 55 -10.30 13.21 7.29
C HIS A 55 -10.56 12.90 8.78
N PRO A 56 -11.38 13.70 9.48
CA PRO A 56 -11.57 13.52 10.93
C PRO A 56 -12.18 12.18 11.32
N GLU A 57 -12.97 11.58 10.42
CA GLU A 57 -13.58 10.27 10.62
C GLU A 57 -12.76 9.11 10.05
N SER A 58 -11.56 9.37 9.49
CA SER A 58 -10.72 8.28 8.99
C SER A 58 -10.31 7.36 10.14
N CYS A 59 -10.49 6.07 9.98
CA CYS A 59 -10.12 5.07 10.96
C CYS A 59 -9.48 3.85 10.28
N TYR A 60 -8.71 3.09 11.06
CA TYR A 60 -8.21 1.80 10.61
C TYR A 60 -9.33 0.78 10.68
N PHE A 61 -9.60 0.09 9.57
CA PHE A 61 -10.51 -1.05 9.50
C PHE A 61 -9.85 -2.18 8.72
N GLY A 62 -10.32 -3.41 8.87
CA GLY A 62 -9.87 -4.53 8.05
C GLY A 62 -10.75 -4.70 6.83
N VAL A 63 -10.17 -4.82 5.63
CA VAL A 63 -10.92 -5.10 4.39
C VAL A 63 -11.65 -6.44 4.47
N GLY A 64 -11.06 -7.44 5.13
CA GLY A 64 -11.64 -8.77 5.27
C GLY A 64 -11.52 -9.61 3.99
N ARG A 65 -12.44 -10.57 3.83
CA ARG A 65 -12.50 -11.39 2.61
C ARG A 65 -13.24 -10.61 1.51
N ILE A 66 -12.75 -10.72 0.29
CA ILE A 66 -13.36 -10.13 -0.90
C ILE A 66 -13.82 -11.26 -1.84
N ASP A 67 -14.89 -11.03 -2.56
CA ASP A 67 -15.45 -11.99 -3.51
C ASP A 67 -14.77 -11.89 -4.89
N LYS A 68 -15.04 -12.88 -5.74
CA LYS A 68 -14.38 -13.03 -7.05
C LYS A 68 -14.64 -11.87 -7.99
N ASP A 69 -15.81 -11.26 -7.90
CA ASP A 69 -16.17 -10.07 -8.67
C ASP A 69 -15.27 -8.88 -8.32
N GLN A 70 -15.00 -8.66 -7.03
CA GLN A 70 -14.10 -7.62 -6.57
C GLN A 70 -12.64 -7.91 -6.97
N VAL A 71 -12.20 -9.17 -6.92
CA VAL A 71 -10.86 -9.57 -7.42
C VAL A 71 -10.73 -9.26 -8.91
N ALA A 72 -11.73 -9.62 -9.72
CA ALA A 72 -11.73 -9.38 -11.16
C ALA A 72 -11.71 -7.89 -11.51
N ASP A 73 -12.54 -7.08 -10.84
CA ASP A 73 -12.57 -5.64 -11.01
C ASP A 73 -11.25 -4.97 -10.60
N TYR A 74 -10.64 -5.41 -9.50
CA TYR A 74 -9.36 -4.87 -9.03
C TYR A 74 -8.21 -5.22 -9.98
N ALA A 75 -8.15 -6.47 -10.46
CA ALA A 75 -7.16 -6.90 -11.46
C ALA A 75 -7.28 -6.05 -12.75
N ALA A 76 -8.50 -5.82 -13.25
CA ALA A 76 -8.75 -4.98 -14.41
C ALA A 76 -8.28 -3.53 -14.21
N ARG A 77 -8.57 -2.93 -13.03
CA ARG A 77 -8.10 -1.57 -12.70
C ARG A 77 -6.58 -1.46 -12.61
N LYS A 78 -5.90 -2.53 -12.21
CA LYS A 78 -4.44 -2.59 -12.14
C LYS A 78 -3.76 -2.99 -13.44
N GLY A 79 -4.52 -3.45 -14.43
CA GLY A 79 -3.97 -4.03 -15.64
C GLY A 79 -3.24 -5.36 -15.38
N GLU A 80 -3.68 -6.09 -14.35
CA GLU A 80 -3.14 -7.39 -13.96
C GLU A 80 -4.09 -8.52 -14.35
N THR A 81 -3.56 -9.75 -14.45
CA THR A 81 -4.36 -10.95 -14.66
C THR A 81 -4.92 -11.47 -13.33
N ILE A 82 -6.09 -12.09 -13.36
CA ILE A 82 -6.69 -12.81 -12.22
C ILE A 82 -5.93 -14.11 -11.94
#